data_AF-A0A7C7VPJ8-F1
#
_entry.id   AF-A0A7C7VPJ8-F1
#
_cell.length_a   1.000
_cell.length_b   1.000
_cell.length_c   1.000
_cell.angle_alpha   90.00
_cell.angle_beta   90.00
_cell.angle_gamma   90.00
#
_symmetry.space_group_name_H-M   'P 1'
#
loop_
_entity.id
_entity.type
_entity.pdbx_description
1 polymer ?
#
loop_
_entity_poly.entity_id
_entity_poly.type
_entity_poly.pdbx_seq_one_letter_code
_entity_poly.pdbx_strand_id
1 'polypeptide(L)'
;MLSADLDCSTIKGTITQRILAHIIDVTIIVGLAIPFWFLISLVLPDFLNFTATGSFAFIIYILYLSILEGTRFTTIGKKIFGLYVLSLDLKPISLRQAFIRNVVRVADSFFLYLPILSKDGR
;
A
#
# COMPACT_ATOMS: atom_id res chain seq x y z
N MET A 1 20.18 -2.58 34.15
CA MET A 1 20.11 -3.98 33.67
C MET A 1 19.04 -4.03 32.60
N LEU A 2 19.42 -3.71 31.37
CA LEU A 2 19.63 -4.70 30.29
C LEU A 2 18.31 -5.40 29.95
N SER A 3 17.55 -4.88 28.98
CA SER A 3 17.69 -5.28 27.56
C SER A 3 17.46 -6.78 27.32
N ALA A 4 16.53 -7.38 28.04
CA ALA A 4 15.98 -8.69 27.71
C ALA A 4 14.54 -8.49 27.23
N ASP A 5 14.36 -8.71 25.93
CA ASP A 5 13.10 -9.20 25.35
C ASP A 5 11.91 -8.24 25.28
N LEU A 6 12.15 -6.98 24.88
CA LEU A 6 11.19 -6.38 23.95
C LEU A 6 11.32 -7.16 22.65
N ASP A 7 10.62 -8.28 22.61
CA ASP A 7 10.59 -9.23 21.51
C ASP A 7 10.28 -8.46 20.23
N CYS A 8 11.33 -8.19 19.47
CA CYS A 8 11.27 -7.40 18.24
C CYS A 8 10.34 -8.10 17.23
N SER A 9 10.03 -9.38 17.41
CA SER A 9 9.05 -10.13 16.63
C SER A 9 7.61 -9.70 16.91
N THR A 10 7.28 -9.34 18.16
CA THR A 10 5.96 -8.84 18.57
C THR A 10 5.70 -7.42 18.04
N ILE A 11 6.73 -6.56 18.01
CA ILE A 11 6.64 -5.20 17.42
C ILE A 11 6.60 -5.25 15.88
N LYS A 12 7.26 -6.24 15.26
CA LYS A 12 7.34 -6.32 13.80
C LYS A 12 6.03 -6.79 13.15
N GLY A 13 5.14 -7.45 13.87
CA GLY A 13 3.98 -8.12 13.28
C GLY A 13 4.42 -9.22 12.30
N THR A 14 3.67 -10.31 12.23
CA THR A 14 4.03 -11.40 11.30
C THR A 14 3.92 -10.89 9.86
N ILE A 15 4.79 -11.35 8.96
CA ILE A 15 4.74 -11.02 7.52
C ILE A 15 3.32 -11.24 6.96
N THR A 16 2.66 -12.32 7.41
CA THR A 16 1.26 -12.64 7.10
C THR A 16 0.29 -11.52 7.45
N GLN A 17 0.40 -10.90 8.63
CA GLN A 17 -0.47 -9.79 9.05
C GLN A 17 -0.24 -8.56 8.18
N ARG A 18 1.00 -8.30 7.74
CA ARG A 18 1.32 -7.20 6.82
C ARG A 18 0.72 -7.42 5.43
N ILE A 19 0.73 -8.65 4.93
CA ILE A 19 0.10 -9.02 3.66
C ILE A 19 -1.42 -8.91 3.76
N LEU A 20 -2.03 -9.45 4.82
CA LEU A 20 -3.47 -9.37 5.05
C LEU A 20 -3.94 -7.91 5.19
N ALA A 21 -3.21 -7.09 5.95
CA ALA A 21 -3.46 -5.65 6.04
C ALA A 21 -3.46 -4.99 4.66
N HIS A 22 -2.48 -5.34 3.82
CA HIS A 22 -2.39 -4.80 2.46
C HIS A 22 -3.57 -5.25 1.58
N ILE A 23 -4.00 -6.51 1.67
CA ILE A 23 -5.17 -7.03 0.95
C ILE A 23 -6.44 -6.26 1.34
N ILE A 24 -6.64 -5.97 2.62
CA ILE A 24 -7.78 -5.17 3.09
C ILE A 24 -7.75 -3.77 2.49
N ASP A 25 -6.60 -3.09 2.55
CA ASP A 25 -6.46 -1.75 1.97
C ASP A 25 -6.72 -1.76 0.45
N VAL A 26 -6.22 -2.77 -0.29
CA VAL A 26 -6.51 -2.92 -1.73
C VAL A 26 -7.99 -3.17 -1.97
N THR A 27 -8.66 -3.98 -1.16
CA THR A 27 -10.10 -4.26 -1.28
C THR A 27 -10.92 -2.99 -1.13
N ILE A 28 -10.54 -2.10 -0.20
CA ILE A 28 -11.19 -0.79 -0.02
C ILE A 28 -11.06 0.06 -1.29
N ILE A 29 -9.86 0.12 -1.88
CA ILE A 29 -9.60 0.90 -3.09
C ILE A 29 -10.35 0.33 -4.30
N VAL A 30 -10.38 -0.99 -4.46
CA VAL A 30 -11.16 -1.66 -5.51
C VAL A 30 -12.65 -1.35 -5.35
N GLY A 31 -13.17 -1.42 -4.12
CA GLY A 31 -14.56 -1.04 -3.82
C GLY A 31 -14.89 0.39 -4.23
N LEU A 32 -13.96 1.33 -4.05
CA LEU A 32 -14.11 2.72 -4.49
C LEU A 32 -13.98 2.89 -6.02
N ALA A 33 -13.20 2.05 -6.69
CA ALA A 33 -13.02 2.10 -8.14
C ALA A 33 -14.21 1.52 -8.92
N ILE A 34 -14.97 0.57 -8.36
CA ILE A 34 -16.15 -0.04 -9.00
C ILE A 34 -17.22 0.97 -9.46
N PRO A 35 -17.72 1.89 -8.62
CA PRO A 35 -18.72 2.86 -9.07
C PRO A 35 -18.15 3.79 -10.15
N PHE A 36 -16.86 4.14 -10.07
CA PHE A 36 -16.18 4.93 -11.09
C PHE A 36 -16.11 4.18 -12.43
N TRP A 37 -15.67 2.91 -12.42
CA TRP A 37 -15.68 2.02 -13.58
C TRP A 37 -17.06 1.97 -14.25
N PHE A 38 -18.09 1.75 -13.45
CA PHE A 38 -19.46 1.63 -13.93
C PHE A 38 -19.94 2.92 -14.61
N LEU A 39 -19.75 4.07 -13.97
CA LEU A 39 -20.14 5.37 -14.54
C LEU A 39 -19.38 5.69 -15.83
N ILE A 40 -18.08 5.41 -15.87
CA ILE A 40 -17.26 5.67 -17.06
C ILE A 40 -17.58 4.71 -18.21
N SER A 41 -18.01 3.48 -17.93
CA SER A 41 -18.41 2.51 -18.96
C SER A 41 -19.61 2.95 -19.80
N LEU A 42 -20.42 3.87 -19.27
CA LEU A 42 -21.57 4.44 -19.99
C LEU A 42 -21.16 5.45 -21.06
N VAL A 43 -19.92 5.95 -21.03
CA VAL A 43 -19.46 7.07 -21.87
C VAL A 43 -18.29 6.67 -22.76
N LEU A 44 -17.36 5.85 -22.24
CA LEU A 44 -16.12 5.50 -22.92
C LEU A 44 -16.10 4.04 -23.40
N PRO A 45 -15.40 3.73 -24.50
CA PRO A 45 -15.14 2.35 -24.91
C PRO A 45 -14.26 1.62 -23.89
N ASP A 46 -14.36 0.29 -23.87
CA ASP A 46 -13.75 -0.58 -22.84
C ASP A 46 -12.27 -0.31 -22.59
N PHE A 47 -11.47 -0.11 -23.64
CA PHE A 47 -10.03 0.15 -23.51
C PHE A 47 -9.72 1.46 -22.78
N LEU A 48 -10.45 2.54 -23.11
CA LEU A 48 -10.29 3.83 -22.45
C LEU A 48 -10.83 3.79 -21.02
N ASN A 49 -11.93 3.06 -20.78
CA ASN A 49 -12.42 2.85 -19.42
C ASN A 49 -11.39 2.10 -18.56
N PHE A 50 -10.79 1.03 -19.07
CA PHE A 50 -9.74 0.27 -18.37
C PHE A 50 -8.58 1.15 -17.96
N THR A 51 -8.09 1.95 -18.91
CA THR A 51 -6.99 2.87 -18.66
C THR A 51 -7.38 3.96 -17.66
N ALA A 52 -8.57 4.55 -17.80
CA ALA A 52 -9.05 5.61 -16.92
C ALA A 52 -9.28 5.12 -15.48
N THR A 53 -9.95 4.00 -15.31
CA THR A 53 -10.23 3.39 -14.00
C THR A 53 -8.96 2.89 -13.34
N GLY A 54 -8.04 2.26 -14.10
CA GLY A 54 -6.74 1.83 -13.57
C GLY A 54 -5.92 3.02 -13.07
N SER A 55 -5.88 4.10 -13.84
CA SER A 55 -5.20 5.35 -13.46
C SER A 55 -5.83 5.99 -12.22
N PHE A 56 -7.16 6.05 -12.17
CA PHE A 56 -7.91 6.54 -11.02
C PHE A 56 -7.63 5.72 -9.76
N ALA A 57 -7.72 4.39 -9.85
CA ALA A 57 -7.43 3.49 -8.73
C ALA A 57 -5.99 3.64 -8.23
N PHE A 58 -5.02 3.79 -9.14
CA PHE A 58 -3.63 4.03 -8.79
C PHE A 58 -3.42 5.35 -8.04
N ILE A 59 -3.99 6.45 -8.54
CA ILE A 59 -3.92 7.77 -7.88
C ILE A 59 -4.56 7.69 -6.50
N ILE A 60 -5.76 7.12 -6.40
CA ILE A 60 -6.49 6.98 -5.14
C ILE A 60 -5.74 6.08 -4.17
N TYR A 61 -5.13 4.99 -4.63
CA TYR A 61 -4.29 4.11 -3.81
C TYR A 61 -3.13 4.87 -3.17
N ILE A 62 -2.36 5.63 -3.95
CA ILE A 62 -1.23 6.41 -3.42
C ILE A 62 -1.73 7.47 -2.44
N LEU A 63 -2.77 8.23 -2.80
CA LEU A 63 -3.29 9.29 -1.95
C LEU A 63 -3.86 8.73 -0.64
N TYR A 64 -4.69 7.70 -0.69
CA TYR A 64 -5.29 7.04 0.48
C TYR A 64 -4.22 6.59 1.47
N LEU A 65 -3.22 5.83 1.01
CA LEU A 65 -2.16 5.33 1.89
C LEU A 65 -1.32 6.47 2.46
N SER A 66 -0.99 7.46 1.63
CA SER A 66 -0.11 8.56 2.03
C SER A 66 -0.78 9.46 3.06
N ILE A 67 -2.05 9.81 2.86
CA ILE A 67 -2.83 10.62 3.79
C ILE A 67 -2.99 9.88 5.11
N LEU A 68 -3.42 8.62 5.09
CA LEU A 68 -3.65 7.87 6.33
C LEU A 68 -2.36 7.64 7.12
N GLU A 69 -1.28 7.25 6.46
CA GLU A 69 -0.03 7.01 7.16
C GLU A 69 0.66 8.30 7.59
N GLY A 70 0.52 9.38 6.83
CA GLY A 70 1.09 10.69 7.18
C GLY A 70 0.35 11.40 8.31
N THR A 71 -0.95 11.12 8.51
CA THR A 71 -1.78 11.78 9.53
C THR A 71 -2.09 10.90 10.74
N ARG A 72 -2.28 9.59 10.54
CA ARG A 72 -2.68 8.63 11.57
C ARG A 72 -1.63 7.56 11.83
N PHE A 73 -0.52 7.58 11.12
CA PHE A 73 0.59 6.62 11.26
C PHE A 73 0.18 5.16 10.97
N THR A 74 -0.99 4.96 10.39
CA THR A 74 -1.54 3.64 10.08
C THR A 74 -2.61 3.76 8.99
N THR A 75 -2.83 2.68 8.25
CA THR A 75 -3.93 2.53 7.28
C THR A 75 -5.08 1.76 7.91
N ILE A 76 -6.24 1.66 7.25
CA ILE A 76 -7.37 0.91 7.81
C ILE A 76 -7.00 -0.57 7.96
N GLY A 77 -6.42 -1.19 6.93
CA GLY A 77 -5.98 -2.57 6.97
C GLY A 77 -4.95 -2.81 8.08
N LYS A 78 -3.95 -1.92 8.20
CA LYS A 78 -2.91 -2.03 9.23
C LYS A 78 -3.47 -1.81 10.65
N LYS A 79 -4.41 -0.90 10.81
CA LYS A 79 -5.04 -0.59 12.10
C LYS A 79 -5.77 -1.81 12.68
N ILE A 80 -6.43 -2.61 11.84
CA ILE A 80 -7.11 -3.85 12.27
C ILE A 80 -6.13 -4.82 12.94
N PHE A 81 -4.90 -4.89 12.44
CA PHE A 81 -3.84 -5.74 12.98
C PHE A 81 -2.92 -5.02 13.99
N GLY A 82 -3.27 -3.81 14.44
CA GLY A 82 -2.44 -3.04 15.38
C GLY A 82 -1.08 -2.61 14.81
N LEU A 83 -0.94 -2.53 13.49
CA LEU A 83 0.31 -2.18 12.83
C LEU A 83 0.42 -0.66 12.64
N TYR A 84 1.60 -0.12 12.94
CA TYR A 84 1.92 1.30 12.80
C TYR A 84 3.15 1.50 11.91
N VAL A 85 3.18 2.62 11.21
CA VAL A 85 4.26 3.02 10.32
C VAL A 85 5.07 4.11 11.01
N LEU A 86 6.29 3.75 11.39
CA LEU A 86 7.23 4.62 12.09
C LEU A 86 8.51 4.79 11.27
N SER A 87 9.22 5.89 11.53
CA SER A 87 10.58 6.13 11.06
C SER A 87 11.58 5.19 11.75
N LEU A 88 12.83 5.17 11.27
CA LEU A 88 13.94 4.46 11.92
C LEU A 88 14.15 4.93 13.38
N ASP A 89 13.86 6.19 13.66
CA ASP A 89 13.93 6.78 15.00
C ASP A 89 12.66 6.50 15.85
N LEU A 90 11.80 5.57 15.44
CA LEU A 90 10.51 5.24 16.08
C LEU A 90 9.51 6.42 16.18
N LYS A 91 9.72 7.48 15.39
CA LYS A 91 8.84 8.63 15.31
C LYS A 91 7.76 8.45 14.23
N PRO A 92 6.59 9.09 14.37
CA PRO A 92 5.62 9.17 13.30
C PRO A 92 6.24 9.75 12.02
N ILE A 93 5.86 9.19 10.88
CA ILE A 93 6.31 9.70 9.58
C ILE A 93 5.48 10.92 9.15
N SER A 94 6.11 11.85 8.43
CA SER A 94 5.42 12.99 7.82
C SER A 94 4.67 12.59 6.55
N LEU A 95 3.69 13.41 6.13
CA LEU A 95 2.94 13.20 4.88
C LEU A 95 3.84 13.07 3.64
N ARG A 96 4.89 13.89 3.55
CA ARG A 96 5.85 13.83 2.44
C ARG A 96 6.62 12.51 2.42
N GLN A 97 7.06 12.04 3.59
CA GLN A 97 7.73 10.75 3.70
C GLN A 97 6.78 9.59 3.35
N ALA A 98 5.53 9.66 3.80
CA ALA A 98 4.50 8.67 3.47
C ALA A 98 4.26 8.60 1.95
N PHE A 99 4.14 9.76 1.29
CA PHE A 99 3.96 9.85 -0.16
C PHE A 99 5.11 9.22 -0.94
N ILE A 100 6.35 9.66 -0.67
CA ILE A 100 7.53 9.10 -1.35
C ILE A 100 7.60 7.59 -1.14
N ARG A 101 7.35 7.12 0.08
CA ARG A 101 7.38 5.68 0.41
C ARG A 101 6.34 4.87 -0.38
N ASN A 102 5.12 5.39 -0.54
CA ASN A 102 4.07 4.68 -1.25
C ASN A 102 4.28 4.71 -2.77
N VAL A 103 4.81 5.80 -3.32
CA VAL A 103 5.23 5.87 -4.74
C VAL A 103 6.36 4.86 -5.01
N VAL A 104 7.41 4.87 -4.19
CA VAL A 104 8.52 3.91 -4.29
C VAL A 104 8.02 2.48 -4.15
N ARG A 105 7.09 2.19 -3.23
CA ARG A 105 6.52 0.84 -3.09
C ARG A 105 5.86 0.36 -4.38
N VAL A 106 5.12 1.21 -5.10
CA VAL A 106 4.51 0.79 -6.36
C VAL A 106 5.56 0.63 -7.45
N ALA A 107 6.55 1.53 -7.53
CA ALA A 107 7.67 1.38 -8.44
C ALA A 107 8.41 0.05 -8.19
N ASP A 108 8.76 -0.25 -6.93
CA ASP A 108 9.38 -1.51 -6.53
C ASP A 108 8.51 -2.71 -6.92
N SER A 109 7.20 -2.64 -6.72
CA SER A 109 6.27 -3.73 -7.10
C SER A 109 6.23 -3.95 -8.61
N PHE A 110 6.40 -2.89 -9.40
CA PHE A 110 6.46 -2.96 -10.86
C PHE A 110 7.82 -3.50 -11.37
N PHE A 111 8.92 -3.10 -10.75
CA PHE A 111 10.28 -3.50 -11.13
C PHE A 111 10.75 -4.85 -10.53
N LEU A 112 10.20 -5.29 -9.39
CA LEU A 112 10.55 -6.57 -8.73
C LEU A 112 10.13 -7.81 -9.55
N TYR A 113 9.38 -7.65 -10.65
CA TYR A 113 9.19 -8.72 -11.63
C TYR A 113 10.44 -9.01 -12.48
N LEU A 114 11.40 -8.07 -12.61
CA LEU A 114 12.60 -8.25 -13.44
C LEU A 114 13.64 -9.21 -12.83
N PRO A 115 14.04 -9.11 -11.55
CA PRO A 115 15.05 -10.03 -11.00
C PRO A 115 14.49 -11.42 -10.67
N ILE A 116 13.17 -11.56 -10.44
CA ILE A 116 12.57 -12.87 -10.14
C ILE A 116 12.34 -13.72 -11.39
N LEU A 117 12.19 -13.09 -12.57
CA LEU A 117 12.12 -13.77 -13.88
C LEU A 117 13.52 -14.00 -14.50
N SER A 118 14.55 -13.28 -14.03
CA SER A 118 15.94 -13.40 -14.52
C SER A 118 16.68 -14.62 -13.95
N LYS A 119 16.07 -15.36 -13.01
CA LYS A 119 16.68 -16.57 -12.42
C LYS A 119 16.44 -17.84 -13.26
N ASP A 120 16.24 -17.69 -14.57
CA ASP A 120 16.24 -18.79 -15.55
C ASP A 120 16.92 -18.37 -16.87
N GLY A 121 17.96 -17.54 -16.78
CA GLY A 121 18.81 -17.14 -17.90
C GLY A 121 20.27 -17.43 -17.59
N ARG A 122 20.66 -18.71 -17.76
CA ARG A 122 22.02 -19.29 -17.87
C ARG A 122 23.20 -18.41 -17.45
#